data_AF-A0A651HB27-F1
#
_entry.id   AF-A0A651HB27-F1
#
_cell.length_a   1.000
_cell.length_b   1.000
_cell.length_c   1.000
_cell.angle_alpha   90.00
_cell.angle_beta   90.00
_cell.angle_gamma   90.00
#
_symmetry.space_group_name_H-M   'P 1'
#
loop_
_entity.id
_entity.type
_entity.pdbx_description
1 polymer ?
#
loop_
_entity_poly.entity_id
_entity_poly.type
_entity_poly.pdbx_seq_one_letter_code
_entity_poly.pdbx_strand_id
1 'polypeptide(L)'
;SLPGEPLFPALTDDAILRPTLSWALYSSEDDTLEAELGYLTRGLAWSATYNLLGEDTGDAVDMVGWVTINNHTGRTFEDARLRLMAGKVAKLRHPAFYGIQAMGMPDYRLLSQPPPEVTHRAFDEYYLYELPLRSTLRNQETKQIEFLRAQVPLARTIYLYQAWKDVGVTVIREIENTSENQLGLPLPQGTARFYRSDRDGGTIEFVGENTINHTPRNETVRLPTGVAFDLVGERTVTDVNRTRTYHRREESILLVVRNRKQEAVEILLQDRLREWEWDIVEATEDYRKLESHLIEFTVTLEPDEIREVRYQVYYY
;
A
#
# COMPACT_ATOMS: atom_id res chain seq x y z
N SER A 1 5.59 -14.13 -44.87
CA SER A 1 4.52 -15.13 -44.74
C SER A 1 4.97 -16.39 -45.45
N LEU A 2 4.88 -17.56 -44.82
CA LEU A 2 5.03 -18.82 -45.55
C LEU A 2 3.72 -19.06 -46.33
N PRO A 3 3.77 -19.45 -47.62
CA PRO A 3 2.57 -19.74 -48.39
C PRO A 3 2.10 -21.16 -48.08
N GLY A 4 0.94 -21.29 -47.45
CA GLY A 4 0.31 -22.57 -47.17
C GLY A 4 -1.02 -22.37 -46.45
N GLU A 5 -2.05 -23.07 -46.91
CA GLU A 5 -3.37 -23.10 -46.28
C GLU A 5 -3.33 -24.18 -45.17
N PRO A 6 -3.48 -23.82 -43.87
CA PRO A 6 -3.47 -24.82 -42.82
C PRO A 6 -4.76 -25.65 -42.89
N LEU A 7 -4.67 -26.86 -43.44
CA LEU A 7 -5.71 -27.87 -43.38
C LEU A 7 -5.67 -28.57 -42.02
N PHE A 8 -6.31 -27.97 -41.02
CA PHE A 8 -6.66 -28.71 -39.81
C PHE A 8 -7.80 -29.70 -40.14
N PRO A 9 -7.76 -30.95 -39.65
CA PRO A 9 -8.90 -31.87 -39.77
C PRO A 9 -10.15 -31.21 -39.18
N ALA A 10 -11.31 -31.41 -39.81
CA ALA A 10 -12.58 -30.97 -39.25
C ALA A 10 -12.77 -31.58 -37.86
N LEU A 11 -13.13 -30.73 -36.89
CA LEU A 11 -13.50 -31.16 -35.55
C LEU A 11 -14.66 -32.16 -35.67
N THR A 12 -14.55 -33.32 -35.01
CA THR A 12 -15.62 -34.32 -34.97
C THR A 12 -16.84 -33.76 -34.25
N ASP A 13 -18.03 -34.33 -34.47
CA ASP A 13 -19.31 -33.85 -33.87
C ASP A 13 -19.30 -33.83 -32.32
N ASP A 14 -18.32 -34.50 -31.70
CA ASP A 14 -18.11 -34.56 -30.25
C ASP A 14 -17.21 -33.41 -29.72
N ALA A 15 -16.73 -32.54 -30.61
CA ALA A 15 -15.86 -31.44 -30.24
C ALA A 15 -16.64 -30.31 -29.57
N ILE A 16 -16.55 -30.26 -28.24
CA ILE A 16 -17.07 -29.15 -27.44
C ILE A 16 -16.20 -27.91 -27.69
N LEU A 17 -16.57 -27.11 -28.71
CA LEU A 17 -15.91 -25.86 -29.08
C LEU A 17 -16.28 -24.68 -28.18
N ARG A 18 -17.33 -24.85 -27.36
CA ARG A 18 -17.82 -23.85 -26.42
C ARG A 18 -17.83 -24.47 -25.04
N PRO A 19 -17.24 -23.85 -24.01
CA PRO A 19 -17.40 -24.31 -22.65
C PRO A 19 -18.88 -24.46 -22.31
N THR A 20 -19.31 -25.69 -22.00
CA THR A 20 -20.70 -26.03 -21.69
C THR A 20 -20.75 -26.63 -20.29
N LEU A 21 -21.58 -26.05 -19.43
CA LEU A 21 -21.93 -26.64 -18.14
C LEU A 21 -23.26 -27.38 -18.31
N SER A 22 -23.28 -28.68 -18.03
CA SER A 22 -24.49 -29.50 -18.05
C SER A 22 -24.72 -30.08 -16.67
N TRP A 23 -25.95 -29.97 -16.18
CA TRP A 23 -26.38 -30.50 -14.89
C TRP A 23 -27.61 -31.37 -15.06
N ALA A 24 -27.63 -32.50 -14.36
CA ALA A 24 -28.81 -33.34 -14.20
C ALA A 24 -29.30 -33.19 -12.76
N LEU A 25 -30.53 -32.71 -12.59
CA LEU A 25 -31.15 -32.48 -11.29
C LEU A 25 -32.21 -33.55 -11.05
N TYR A 26 -32.22 -34.13 -9.86
CA TYR A 26 -33.31 -35.00 -9.42
C TYR A 26 -34.40 -34.13 -8.80
N SER A 27 -35.61 -34.20 -9.34
CA SER A 27 -36.81 -33.56 -8.77
C SER A 27 -37.92 -34.59 -8.59
N SER A 28 -38.66 -34.48 -7.48
CA SER A 28 -39.85 -35.30 -7.21
C SER A 28 -41.11 -34.78 -7.91
N GLU A 29 -41.07 -33.54 -8.39
CA GLU A 29 -42.18 -32.85 -9.06
C GLU A 29 -41.68 -32.15 -10.33
N ASP A 30 -42.55 -32.06 -11.33
CA ASP A 30 -42.31 -31.26 -12.55
C ASP A 30 -42.75 -29.82 -12.27
N ASP A 31 -41.79 -28.95 -11.95
CA ASP A 31 -42.04 -27.56 -11.55
C ASP A 31 -40.95 -26.60 -12.07
N THR A 32 -41.26 -25.30 -12.12
CA THR A 32 -40.35 -24.23 -12.52
C THR A 32 -39.82 -23.50 -11.29
N LEU A 33 -38.49 -23.41 -11.17
CA LEU A 33 -37.83 -22.72 -10.07
C LEU A 33 -36.86 -21.65 -10.57
N GLU A 34 -36.76 -20.54 -9.84
CA GLU A 34 -35.67 -19.59 -10.02
C GLU A 34 -34.36 -20.21 -9.52
N ALA A 35 -33.33 -20.22 -10.36
CA ALA A 35 -32.04 -20.79 -10.05
C ALA A 35 -30.93 -19.73 -10.15
N GLU A 36 -30.00 -19.76 -9.19
CA GLU A 36 -28.77 -18.95 -9.22
C GLU A 36 -27.55 -19.86 -9.47
N LEU A 37 -26.72 -19.48 -10.44
CA LEU A 37 -25.45 -20.15 -10.72
C LEU A 37 -24.28 -19.32 -10.19
N GLY A 38 -23.69 -19.75 -9.07
CA GLY A 38 -22.42 -19.24 -8.57
C GLY A 38 -21.26 -20.12 -9.02
N TYR A 39 -20.24 -19.54 -9.65
CA TYR A 39 -19.01 -20.28 -9.98
C TYR A 39 -17.77 -19.40 -9.87
N LEU A 40 -16.64 -20.03 -9.54
CA LEU A 40 -15.34 -19.36 -9.47
C LEU A 40 -14.63 -19.48 -10.81
N THR A 41 -14.29 -18.33 -11.39
CA THR A 41 -13.48 -18.27 -12.61
C THR A 41 -12.09 -17.69 -12.33
N ARG A 42 -11.13 -18.07 -13.16
CA ARG A 42 -9.80 -17.44 -13.22
C ARG A 42 -9.79 -16.37 -14.30
N GLY A 43 -8.78 -15.50 -14.28
CA GLY A 43 -8.64 -14.45 -15.28
C GLY A 43 -9.32 -13.13 -14.92
N LEU A 44 -10.11 -13.08 -13.84
CA LEU A 44 -10.52 -11.82 -13.21
C LEU A 44 -9.54 -11.46 -12.10
N ALA A 45 -8.97 -10.26 -12.18
CA ALA A 45 -8.12 -9.69 -11.14
C ALA A 45 -8.44 -8.21 -10.98
N TRP A 46 -8.19 -7.66 -9.80
CA TRP A 46 -8.31 -6.23 -9.58
C TRP A 46 -7.23 -5.74 -8.61
N SER A 47 -6.91 -4.45 -8.67
CA SER A 47 -5.99 -3.76 -7.77
C SER A 47 -6.47 -2.34 -7.47
N ALA A 48 -6.18 -1.84 -6.26
CA ALA A 48 -6.39 -0.45 -5.91
C ALA A 48 -5.15 0.39 -6.15
N THR A 49 -5.34 1.63 -6.59
CA THR A 49 -4.29 2.65 -6.68
C THR A 49 -4.82 3.98 -6.12
N TYR A 50 -3.96 4.73 -5.44
CA TYR A 50 -4.28 6.01 -4.83
C TYR A 50 -3.30 7.06 -5.35
N ASN A 51 -3.81 8.19 -5.81
CA ASN A 51 -3.01 9.35 -6.17
C ASN A 51 -3.31 10.44 -5.14
N LEU A 52 -2.26 10.94 -4.49
CA LEU A 52 -2.33 12.01 -3.50
C LEU A 52 -1.62 13.23 -4.08
N LEU A 53 -2.32 14.34 -4.23
CA LEU A 53 -1.78 15.60 -4.71
C LEU A 53 -1.81 16.63 -3.58
N GLY A 54 -0.63 17.06 -3.12
CA GLY A 54 -0.50 18.13 -2.13
C GLY A 54 0.02 19.44 -2.74
N GLU A 55 -0.26 20.56 -2.11
CA GLU A 55 0.37 21.85 -2.43
C GLU A 55 1.77 21.95 -1.80
N ASP A 56 2.61 22.89 -2.26
CA ASP A 56 4.00 23.07 -1.76
C ASP A 56 4.07 23.48 -0.27
N THR A 57 3.07 24.18 0.23
CA THR A 57 3.01 24.63 1.65
C THR A 57 1.70 24.28 2.34
N GLY A 58 0.91 23.37 1.77
CA GLY A 58 -0.39 22.95 2.31
C GLY A 58 -0.29 21.71 3.20
N ASP A 59 -1.14 21.69 4.24
CA ASP A 59 -1.30 20.56 5.16
C ASP A 59 -2.44 19.62 4.74
N ALA A 60 -2.90 19.70 3.49
CA ALA A 60 -3.94 18.83 2.94
C ALA A 60 -3.51 18.27 1.59
N VAL A 61 -4.08 17.12 1.24
CA VAL A 61 -3.86 16.46 -0.05
C VAL A 61 -5.19 16.05 -0.66
N ASP A 62 -5.31 16.24 -1.96
CA ASP A 62 -6.39 15.67 -2.75
C ASP A 62 -6.07 14.21 -3.03
N MET A 63 -6.86 13.31 -2.46
CA MET A 63 -6.71 11.87 -2.61
C MET A 63 -7.76 11.34 -3.58
N VAL A 64 -7.31 10.65 -4.63
CA VAL A 64 -8.17 9.96 -5.59
C VAL A 64 -7.79 8.48 -5.65
N GLY A 65 -8.76 7.61 -5.36
CA GLY A 65 -8.62 6.17 -5.41
C GLY A 65 -9.29 5.57 -6.66
N TRP A 66 -8.57 4.68 -7.32
CA TRP A 66 -9.01 3.93 -8.49
C TRP A 66 -8.94 2.43 -8.23
N VAL A 67 -9.95 1.70 -8.71
CA VAL A 67 -9.90 0.26 -8.90
C VAL A 67 -9.58 0.00 -10.36
N THR A 68 -8.53 -0.78 -10.61
CA THR A 68 -8.23 -1.33 -11.93
C THR A 68 -8.68 -2.80 -11.98
N ILE A 69 -9.58 -3.14 -12.89
CA ILE A 69 -10.13 -4.49 -13.09
C ILE A 69 -9.60 -5.03 -14.42
N ASN A 70 -9.02 -6.23 -14.38
CA ASN A 70 -8.49 -6.94 -15.54
C ASN A 70 -9.38 -8.15 -15.84
N ASN A 71 -9.85 -8.27 -17.08
CA ASN A 71 -10.62 -9.43 -17.53
C ASN A 71 -9.86 -10.22 -18.60
N HIS A 72 -9.36 -11.39 -18.22
CA HIS A 72 -8.71 -12.38 -19.07
C HIS A 72 -9.44 -13.73 -19.03
N THR A 73 -10.76 -13.69 -18.80
CA THR A 73 -11.57 -14.92 -18.68
C THR A 73 -11.86 -15.62 -20.01
N GLY A 74 -11.57 -14.97 -21.14
CA GLY A 74 -12.02 -15.41 -22.46
C GLY A 74 -13.47 -15.02 -22.78
N ARG A 75 -14.15 -14.27 -21.90
CA ARG A 75 -15.55 -13.84 -22.06
C ARG A 75 -15.73 -12.36 -21.78
N THR A 76 -16.67 -11.76 -22.51
CA THR A 76 -17.23 -10.45 -22.16
C THR A 76 -18.39 -10.64 -21.19
N PHE A 77 -18.40 -9.86 -20.11
CA PHE A 77 -19.53 -9.75 -19.19
C PHE A 77 -20.25 -8.43 -19.49
N GLU A 78 -21.36 -8.49 -20.21
CA GLU A 78 -22.17 -7.32 -20.56
C GLU A 78 -23.00 -6.86 -19.35
N ASP A 79 -23.10 -5.54 -19.15
CA ASP A 79 -23.97 -4.91 -18.13
C ASP A 79 -23.87 -5.53 -16.72
N ALA A 80 -22.65 -5.91 -16.31
CA ALA A 80 -22.44 -6.65 -15.08
C ALA A 80 -22.52 -5.73 -13.85
N ARG A 81 -23.20 -6.20 -12.79
CA ARG A 81 -23.10 -5.60 -11.45
C ARG A 81 -21.77 -6.05 -10.83
N LEU A 82 -20.92 -5.08 -10.50
CA LEU A 82 -19.57 -5.36 -10.01
C LEU A 82 -19.50 -5.19 -8.49
N ARG A 83 -18.98 -6.24 -7.84
CA ARG A 83 -18.68 -6.25 -6.41
C ARG A 83 -17.25 -6.71 -6.20
N LEU A 84 -16.47 -5.90 -5.51
CA LEU A 84 -15.05 -6.16 -5.27
C LEU A 84 -14.87 -6.56 -3.82
N MET A 85 -14.17 -7.66 -3.60
CA MET A 85 -13.85 -8.15 -2.26
C MET A 85 -12.41 -7.81 -1.93
N ALA A 86 -12.21 -6.93 -0.93
CA ALA A 86 -10.89 -6.58 -0.42
C ALA A 86 -10.56 -7.39 0.84
N GLY A 87 -9.32 -7.89 0.88
CA GLY A 87 -8.75 -8.66 1.98
C GLY A 87 -8.04 -9.91 1.46
N LYS A 88 -7.51 -10.71 2.39
CA LYS A 88 -6.78 -11.94 2.06
C LYS A 88 -7.74 -13.11 1.83
N VAL A 89 -8.35 -13.14 0.65
CA VAL A 89 -9.25 -14.24 0.25
C VAL A 89 -8.44 -15.50 -0.02
N ALA A 90 -8.71 -16.58 0.72
CA ALA A 90 -8.05 -17.86 0.52
C ALA A 90 -8.43 -18.46 -0.84
N LYS A 91 -7.47 -18.56 -1.75
CA LYS A 91 -7.61 -19.26 -3.04
C LYS A 91 -6.60 -20.40 -3.09
N LEU A 92 -7.03 -21.59 -3.53
CA LEU A 92 -6.12 -22.71 -3.80
C LEU A 92 -5.09 -22.28 -4.86
N ARG A 93 -3.84 -22.09 -4.44
CA ARG A 93 -2.72 -21.73 -5.34
C ARG A 93 -2.26 -22.98 -6.08
N HIS A 94 -2.46 -23.03 -7.39
CA HIS A 94 -1.62 -23.84 -8.28
C HIS A 94 -0.47 -22.97 -8.78
N PRO A 95 0.76 -23.48 -8.90
CA PRO A 95 1.89 -22.67 -9.35
C PRO A 95 1.63 -22.22 -10.79
N ALA A 96 1.58 -20.91 -11.01
CA ALA A 96 1.55 -20.32 -12.34
C ALA A 96 2.57 -19.19 -12.41
N PHE A 97 3.35 -19.26 -13.49
CA PHE A 97 4.46 -18.40 -13.87
C PHE A 97 4.06 -16.92 -13.96
N TYR A 98 4.88 -16.05 -13.38
CA TYR A 98 4.81 -14.60 -13.56
C TYR A 98 5.63 -14.19 -14.79
N GLY A 99 4.95 -13.75 -15.85
CA GLY A 99 5.56 -12.95 -16.91
C GLY A 99 5.30 -11.47 -16.61
N ILE A 100 6.38 -10.69 -16.47
CA ILE A 100 6.33 -9.24 -16.32
C ILE A 100 6.32 -8.63 -17.72
N GLN A 101 5.32 -7.81 -18.04
CA GLN A 101 5.42 -6.81 -19.11
C GLN A 101 4.86 -5.48 -18.59
N ALA A 102 5.77 -4.50 -18.51
CA ALA A 102 5.45 -3.10 -18.29
C ALA A 102 5.23 -2.42 -19.65
N MET A 103 4.21 -1.56 -19.79
CA MET A 103 4.21 -0.50 -20.79
C MET A 103 3.17 0.61 -20.50
N GLY A 104 3.67 1.86 -20.49
CA GLY A 104 3.12 3.10 -21.07
C GLY A 104 1.71 3.60 -20.73
N MET A 105 1.61 4.80 -20.14
CA MET A 105 0.37 5.59 -20.03
C MET A 105 0.31 6.69 -21.12
N PRO A 106 -0.86 6.92 -21.75
CA PRO A 106 -1.17 8.17 -22.44
C PRO A 106 -1.86 9.18 -21.53
N ASP A 107 -1.56 10.45 -21.78
CA ASP A 107 -2.09 11.67 -21.15
C ASP A 107 -3.53 11.99 -21.60
N TYR A 108 -4.43 12.32 -20.67
CA TYR A 108 -5.73 12.96 -20.97
C TYR A 108 -6.18 13.92 -19.86
N ARG A 109 -6.47 15.17 -20.26
CA ARG A 109 -7.16 16.22 -19.49
C ARG A 109 -8.64 15.88 -19.27
N LEU A 110 -9.19 16.22 -18.09
CA LEU A 110 -10.59 16.03 -17.71
C LEU A 110 -11.43 17.32 -17.87
N LEU A 111 -12.68 17.14 -18.31
CA LEU A 111 -13.82 18.02 -18.02
C LEU A 111 -14.63 17.41 -16.86
N SER A 112 -15.23 18.27 -16.06
CA SER A 112 -15.77 18.02 -14.71
C SER A 112 -17.29 17.78 -14.66
N GLN A 113 -17.70 16.69 -14.01
CA GLN A 113 -18.96 16.50 -13.24
C GLN A 113 -18.71 15.47 -12.11
N PRO A 114 -19.40 15.54 -10.95
CA PRO A 114 -19.14 14.61 -9.84
C PRO A 114 -19.67 13.19 -10.16
N PRO A 115 -18.87 12.12 -9.92
CA PRO A 115 -19.30 10.74 -10.14
C PRO A 115 -20.27 10.25 -9.03
N PRO A 116 -21.09 9.22 -9.30
CA PRO A 116 -21.87 8.54 -8.27
C PRO A 116 -20.97 7.82 -7.26
N GLU A 117 -21.38 7.80 -5.99
CA GLU A 117 -20.58 7.25 -4.89
C GLU A 117 -20.50 5.70 -4.90
N VAL A 118 -19.31 5.15 -4.62
CA VAL A 118 -19.12 3.72 -4.34
C VAL A 118 -19.55 3.41 -2.91
N THR A 119 -20.39 2.39 -2.75
CA THR A 119 -20.84 1.95 -1.42
C THR A 119 -20.04 0.74 -0.96
N HIS A 120 -19.87 0.58 0.36
CA HIS A 120 -19.16 -0.56 0.93
C HIS A 120 -19.97 -1.18 2.07
N ARG A 121 -19.82 -2.49 2.28
CA ARG A 121 -20.33 -3.18 3.46
C ARG A 121 -19.34 -4.21 3.97
N ALA A 122 -19.32 -4.43 5.28
CA ALA A 122 -18.67 -5.61 5.84
C ALA A 122 -19.36 -6.87 5.30
N PHE A 123 -18.58 -7.87 4.91
CA PHE A 123 -19.06 -9.19 4.51
C PHE A 123 -18.11 -10.23 5.09
N ASP A 124 -18.54 -10.89 6.18
CA ASP A 124 -17.68 -11.73 7.01
C ASP A 124 -16.44 -10.93 7.50
N GLU A 125 -15.23 -11.47 7.37
CA GLU A 125 -13.96 -10.79 7.72
C GLU A 125 -13.40 -9.91 6.57
N TYR A 126 -14.21 -9.61 5.55
CA TYR A 126 -13.81 -8.89 4.35
C TYR A 126 -14.65 -7.63 4.10
N TYR A 127 -14.19 -6.78 3.19
CA TYR A 127 -14.95 -5.62 2.73
C TYR A 127 -15.40 -5.80 1.28
N LEU A 128 -16.71 -5.65 1.07
CA LEU A 128 -17.33 -5.71 -0.24
C LEU A 128 -17.62 -4.28 -0.71
N TYR A 129 -16.98 -3.87 -1.80
CA TYR A 129 -17.24 -2.60 -2.48
C TYR A 129 -18.19 -2.86 -3.63
N GLU A 130 -19.34 -2.22 -3.60
CA GLU A 130 -20.30 -2.27 -4.69
C GLU A 130 -20.14 -1.03 -5.56
N LEU A 131 -19.76 -1.27 -6.82
CA LEU A 131 -19.59 -0.19 -7.78
C LEU A 131 -20.99 0.24 -8.27
N PRO A 132 -21.30 1.55 -8.27
CA PRO A 132 -22.66 2.04 -8.46
C PRO A 132 -23.16 1.85 -9.89
N LEU A 133 -22.25 1.75 -10.85
CA LEU A 133 -22.55 1.63 -12.27
C LEU A 133 -22.36 0.18 -12.72
N ARG A 134 -23.41 -0.37 -13.32
CA ARG A 134 -23.27 -1.58 -14.15
C ARG A 134 -22.28 -1.29 -15.26
N SER A 135 -21.43 -2.27 -15.56
CA SER A 135 -20.32 -2.08 -16.49
C SER A 135 -20.07 -3.32 -17.33
N THR A 136 -19.89 -3.12 -18.63
CA THR A 136 -19.41 -4.18 -19.51
C THR A 136 -17.91 -4.40 -19.29
N LEU A 137 -17.51 -5.62 -18.92
CA LEU A 137 -16.11 -6.06 -18.86
C LEU A 137 -15.80 -6.92 -20.09
N ARG A 138 -15.18 -6.34 -21.12
CA ARG A 138 -14.77 -7.06 -22.33
C ARG A 138 -13.61 -8.01 -22.02
N ASN A 139 -13.51 -9.11 -22.76
CA ASN A 139 -12.34 -9.95 -22.69
C ASN A 139 -11.09 -9.16 -23.12
N GLN A 140 -9.97 -9.36 -22.42
CA GLN A 140 -8.70 -8.64 -22.58
C GLN A 140 -8.80 -7.12 -22.32
N GLU A 141 -9.83 -6.67 -21.60
CA GLU A 141 -9.96 -5.27 -21.17
C GLU A 141 -9.35 -5.05 -19.79
N THR A 142 -8.70 -3.89 -19.64
CA THR A 142 -8.41 -3.25 -18.36
C THR A 142 -9.41 -2.11 -18.18
N LYS A 143 -10.21 -2.14 -17.11
CA LYS A 143 -11.18 -1.09 -16.78
C LYS A 143 -10.79 -0.41 -15.48
N GLN A 144 -10.78 0.92 -15.48
CA GLN A 144 -10.53 1.73 -14.28
C GLN A 144 -11.82 2.40 -13.82
N ILE A 145 -12.08 2.32 -12.52
CA ILE A 145 -13.27 2.91 -11.89
C ILE A 145 -12.81 3.69 -10.66
N GLU A 146 -13.12 4.98 -10.60
CA GLU A 146 -12.90 5.81 -9.42
C GLU A 146 -13.82 5.31 -8.30
N PHE A 147 -13.27 5.12 -7.10
CA PHE A 147 -14.04 4.66 -5.94
C PHE A 147 -13.91 5.56 -4.72
N LEU A 148 -12.98 6.50 -4.76
CA LEU A 148 -12.66 7.41 -3.68
C LEU A 148 -12.21 8.73 -4.27
N ARG A 149 -12.79 9.83 -3.79
CA ARG A 149 -12.26 11.18 -3.95
C ARG A 149 -12.52 11.93 -2.66
N ALA A 150 -11.45 12.44 -2.07
CA ALA A 150 -11.51 13.18 -0.80
C ALA A 150 -10.37 14.18 -0.73
N GLN A 151 -10.61 15.34 -0.13
CA GLN A 151 -9.54 16.23 0.30
C GLN A 151 -9.27 15.95 1.77
N VAL A 152 -8.06 15.46 2.07
CA VAL A 152 -7.73 14.89 3.38
C VAL A 152 -6.60 15.69 4.03
N PRO A 153 -6.74 16.10 5.30
CA PRO A 153 -5.64 16.72 6.02
C PRO A 153 -4.52 15.71 6.26
N LEU A 154 -3.28 16.16 6.12
CA LEU A 154 -2.10 15.46 6.60
C LEU A 154 -2.05 15.63 8.11
N ALA A 155 -2.18 14.52 8.84
CA ALA A 155 -2.17 14.56 10.30
C ALA A 155 -0.77 14.89 10.84
N ARG A 156 0.27 14.30 10.26
CA ARG A 156 1.67 14.52 10.65
C ARG A 156 2.65 14.18 9.53
N THR A 157 3.77 14.88 9.53
CA THR A 157 4.98 14.48 8.81
C THR A 157 6.00 13.96 9.81
N ILE A 158 6.42 12.71 9.64
CA ILE A 158 7.39 12.05 10.52
C ILE A 158 8.70 11.88 9.77
N TYR A 159 9.78 12.31 10.41
CA TYR A 159 11.14 12.01 9.98
C TYR A 159 11.67 10.87 10.85
N LEU A 160 11.93 9.71 10.24
CA LEU A 160 12.31 8.50 10.94
C LEU A 160 13.70 8.02 10.50
N TYR A 161 14.65 8.01 11.42
CA TYR A 161 15.94 7.37 11.23
C TYR A 161 15.93 5.97 11.87
N GLN A 162 16.17 4.93 11.07
CA GLN A 162 16.24 3.55 11.58
C GLN A 162 17.68 3.05 11.50
N ALA A 163 18.35 3.03 12.65
CA ALA A 163 19.80 2.90 12.77
C ALA A 163 20.36 1.53 12.28
N TRP A 164 19.50 0.51 12.13
CA TRP A 164 19.87 -0.81 11.60
C TRP A 164 19.62 -0.94 10.09
N LYS A 165 19.01 0.05 9.44
CA LYS A 165 18.83 0.08 8.00
C LYS A 165 19.86 1.03 7.40
N ASP A 166 20.46 0.61 6.30
CA ASP A 166 21.30 1.48 5.48
C ASP A 166 20.43 2.31 4.53
N VAL A 167 19.46 3.03 5.10
CA VAL A 167 18.59 3.98 4.43
C VAL A 167 18.62 5.25 5.27
N GLY A 168 18.75 6.42 4.63
CA GLY A 168 18.76 7.70 5.33
C GLY A 168 17.46 7.99 6.09
N VAL A 169 17.26 9.24 6.51
CA VAL A 169 16.06 9.62 7.28
C VAL A 169 14.82 9.51 6.39
N THR A 170 13.93 8.56 6.70
CA THR A 170 12.71 8.30 5.94
C THR A 170 11.66 9.37 6.25
N VAL A 171 11.01 9.90 5.21
CA VAL A 171 9.87 10.82 5.35
C VAL A 171 8.58 10.01 5.26
N ILE A 172 7.75 10.09 6.29
CA ILE A 172 6.45 9.40 6.38
C ILE A 172 5.35 10.44 6.53
N ARG A 173 4.31 10.34 5.71
CA ARG A 173 3.08 11.14 5.82
C ARG A 173 1.99 10.32 6.48
N GLU A 174 1.36 10.87 7.51
CA GLU A 174 0.23 10.24 8.20
C GLU A 174 -1.08 10.88 7.74
N ILE A 175 -2.06 10.03 7.44
CA ILE A 175 -3.44 10.42 7.11
C ILE A 175 -4.37 9.58 7.98
N GLU A 176 -5.32 10.22 8.66
CA GLU A 176 -6.31 9.51 9.47
C GLU A 176 -7.54 9.17 8.62
N ASN A 177 -7.89 7.88 8.57
CA ASN A 177 -9.04 7.38 7.80
C ASN A 177 -10.36 7.55 8.57
N THR A 178 -10.77 8.80 8.79
CA THR A 178 -11.98 9.15 9.54
C THR A 178 -13.00 9.85 8.66
N SER A 179 -14.28 9.76 9.02
CA SER A 179 -15.35 10.44 8.27
C SER A 179 -15.23 11.97 8.37
N GLU A 180 -14.72 12.47 9.49
CA GLU A 180 -14.41 13.88 9.72
C GLU A 180 -13.39 14.42 8.71
N ASN A 181 -12.44 13.58 8.30
CA ASN A 181 -11.42 13.91 7.30
C ASN A 181 -11.86 13.62 5.86
N GLN A 182 -13.17 13.53 5.62
CA GLN A 182 -13.75 13.17 4.31
C GLN A 182 -13.33 11.78 3.80
N LEU A 183 -12.83 10.93 4.70
CA LEU A 183 -12.55 9.50 4.49
C LEU A 183 -13.58 8.67 5.30
N GLY A 184 -13.11 7.70 6.09
CA GLY A 184 -13.95 6.91 6.98
C GLY A 184 -14.53 5.65 6.35
N LEU A 185 -13.98 5.24 5.20
CA LEU A 185 -14.27 3.95 4.58
C LEU A 185 -13.04 3.04 4.68
N PRO A 186 -13.20 1.72 4.77
CA PRO A 186 -12.08 0.80 4.63
C PRO A 186 -11.33 1.07 3.32
N LEU A 187 -10.00 1.07 3.38
CA LEU A 187 -9.12 1.31 2.25
C LEU A 187 -8.47 -0.02 1.84
N PRO A 188 -8.70 -0.53 0.62
CA PRO A 188 -8.00 -1.71 0.15
C PRO A 188 -6.49 -1.51 0.08
N GLN A 189 -5.73 -2.58 0.31
CA GLN A 189 -4.30 -2.59 -0.01
C GLN A 189 -4.09 -2.21 -1.48
N GLY A 190 -3.13 -1.34 -1.74
CA GLY A 190 -2.88 -0.83 -3.08
C GLY A 190 -1.67 0.08 -3.16
N THR A 191 -1.33 0.51 -4.36
CA THR A 191 -0.21 1.43 -4.60
C THR A 191 -0.68 2.87 -4.35
N ALA A 192 0.05 3.64 -3.55
CA ALA A 192 -0.16 5.06 -3.35
C ALA A 192 0.99 5.86 -3.96
N ARG A 193 0.65 6.88 -4.75
CA ARG A 193 1.58 7.82 -5.37
C ARG A 193 1.35 9.21 -4.82
N PHE A 194 2.44 9.85 -4.41
CA PHE A 194 2.43 11.20 -3.87
C PHE A 194 2.99 12.16 -4.90
N TYR A 195 2.24 13.23 -5.14
CA TYR A 195 2.57 14.30 -6.05
C TYR A 195 2.50 15.64 -5.30
N ARG A 196 3.27 16.62 -5.77
CA ARG A 196 3.15 18.01 -5.31
C ARG A 196 3.02 18.98 -6.45
N SER A 197 2.16 19.98 -6.29
CA SER A 197 2.17 21.14 -7.17
C SER A 197 3.17 22.19 -6.68
N ASP A 198 3.93 22.80 -7.59
CA ASP A 198 4.80 23.95 -7.28
C ASP A 198 3.96 25.17 -6.80
N ARG A 199 4.62 26.17 -6.20
CA ARG A 199 4.03 27.40 -5.63
C ARG A 199 3.15 28.18 -6.61
N ASP A 200 3.44 28.08 -7.91
CA ASP A 200 2.67 28.73 -8.96
C ASP A 200 1.55 27.85 -9.54
N GLY A 201 1.31 26.65 -8.99
CA GLY A 201 0.24 25.72 -9.36
C GLY A 201 0.35 25.10 -10.76
N GLY A 202 1.41 25.43 -11.50
CA GLY A 202 1.53 25.10 -12.93
C GLY A 202 2.10 23.72 -13.24
N THR A 203 2.84 23.09 -12.32
CA THR A 203 3.51 21.81 -12.56
C THR A 203 3.31 20.88 -11.37
N ILE A 204 2.94 19.63 -11.68
CA ILE A 204 2.77 18.55 -10.71
C ILE A 204 4.00 17.66 -10.79
N GLU A 205 4.74 17.56 -9.69
CA GLU A 205 5.96 16.77 -9.58
C GLU A 205 5.71 15.49 -8.77
N PHE A 206 6.34 14.40 -9.20
CA PHE A 206 6.30 13.13 -8.48
C PHE A 206 7.26 13.17 -7.29
N VAL A 207 6.75 12.85 -6.10
CA VAL A 207 7.54 12.84 -4.86
C VAL A 207 7.87 11.42 -4.41
N GLY A 208 6.94 10.47 -4.59
CA GLY A 208 7.17 9.11 -4.13
C GLY A 208 6.03 8.14 -4.45
N GLU A 209 6.35 6.85 -4.40
CA GLU A 209 5.41 5.75 -4.55
C GLU A 209 5.63 4.73 -3.43
N ASN A 210 4.54 4.21 -2.87
CA ASN A 210 4.60 3.13 -1.90
C ASN A 210 3.33 2.28 -1.94
N THR A 211 3.27 1.24 -1.12
CA THR A 211 2.06 0.44 -0.91
C THR A 211 1.40 0.84 0.40
N ILE A 212 0.08 1.03 0.39
CA ILE A 212 -0.71 1.06 1.63
C ILE A 212 -1.26 -0.33 1.91
N ASN A 213 -1.35 -0.70 3.19
CA ASN A 213 -2.01 -1.94 3.61
C ASN A 213 -3.53 -1.78 3.60
N HIS A 214 -4.25 -2.91 3.72
CA HIS A 214 -5.67 -2.86 4.07
C HIS A 214 -5.82 -2.07 5.37
N THR A 215 -6.50 -0.93 5.30
CA THR A 215 -6.64 -0.01 6.42
C THR A 215 -8.12 0.15 6.74
N PRO A 216 -8.60 -0.37 7.89
CA PRO A 216 -9.98 -0.18 8.33
C PRO A 216 -10.34 1.32 8.51
N ARG A 217 -11.64 1.59 8.65
CA ARG A 217 -12.09 2.92 9.09
C ARG A 217 -11.52 3.23 10.48
N ASN A 218 -11.30 4.51 10.75
CA ASN A 218 -10.75 5.05 12.00
C ASN A 218 -9.33 4.57 12.35
N GLU A 219 -8.57 4.16 11.34
CA GLU A 219 -7.16 3.78 11.47
C GLU A 219 -6.27 4.76 10.69
N THR A 220 -4.99 4.86 11.05
CA THR A 220 -4.04 5.77 10.41
C THR A 220 -3.34 5.09 9.23
N VAL A 221 -3.36 5.74 8.07
CA VAL A 221 -2.51 5.41 6.92
C VAL A 221 -1.15 6.08 7.12
N ARG A 222 -0.09 5.27 7.14
CA ARG A 222 1.29 5.74 7.14
C ARG A 222 1.91 5.50 5.77
N LEU A 223 2.25 6.58 5.08
CA LEU A 223 2.81 6.54 3.73
C LEU A 223 4.25 7.04 3.74
N PRO A 224 5.26 6.15 3.73
CA PRO A 224 6.63 6.56 3.46
C PRO A 224 6.74 7.08 2.03
N THR A 225 7.09 8.35 1.86
CA THR A 225 7.17 9.03 0.56
C THR A 225 8.58 9.14 0.01
N GLY A 226 9.60 8.86 0.82
CA GLY A 226 11.00 8.90 0.36
C GLY A 226 11.99 9.05 1.51
N VAL A 227 13.22 9.44 1.16
CA VAL A 227 14.30 9.75 2.10
C VAL A 227 14.59 11.25 2.02
N ALA A 228 14.70 11.90 3.17
CA ALA A 228 15.06 13.31 3.25
C ALA A 228 16.53 13.51 2.86
N PHE A 229 16.77 14.40 1.91
CA PHE A 229 18.13 14.71 1.44
C PHE A 229 18.94 15.49 2.50
N ASP A 230 18.29 16.48 3.13
CA ASP A 230 18.93 17.39 4.09
C ASP A 230 18.97 16.87 5.53
N LEU A 231 18.51 15.64 5.78
CA LEU A 231 18.55 15.02 7.10
C LEU A 231 19.43 13.78 7.04
N VAL A 232 20.46 13.74 7.89
CA VAL A 232 21.45 12.66 7.89
C VAL A 232 21.48 12.02 9.27
N GLY A 233 21.49 10.69 9.31
CA GLY A 233 21.66 9.91 10.53
C GLY A 233 22.75 8.88 10.38
N GLU A 234 23.57 8.73 11.41
CA GLU A 234 24.67 7.78 11.50
C GLU A 234 24.64 7.04 12.82
N ARG A 235 24.97 5.74 12.79
CA ARG A 235 25.07 4.88 13.97
C ARG A 235 26.49 4.33 14.08
N THR A 236 27.11 4.52 15.22
CA THR A 236 28.43 3.96 15.54
C THR A 236 28.39 3.23 16.87
N VAL A 237 28.89 1.99 16.91
CA VAL A 237 29.21 1.32 18.18
C VAL A 237 30.60 1.78 18.58
N THR A 238 30.70 2.57 19.64
CA THR A 238 31.96 3.21 20.07
C THR A 238 32.80 2.31 20.95
N ASP A 239 32.18 1.43 21.73
CA ASP A 239 32.87 0.45 22.56
C ASP A 239 32.07 -0.85 22.70
N VAL A 240 32.77 -1.97 22.86
CA VAL A 240 32.17 -3.29 23.12
C VAL A 240 32.99 -4.03 24.16
N ASN A 241 32.39 -4.27 25.33
CA ASN A 241 32.99 -5.09 26.38
C ASN A 241 32.28 -6.45 26.46
N ARG A 242 33.04 -7.54 26.49
CA ARG A 242 32.51 -8.92 26.53
C ARG A 242 33.22 -9.71 27.62
N THR A 243 32.44 -10.19 28.60
CA THR A 243 32.99 -11.06 29.63
C THR A 243 32.77 -12.53 29.26
N ARG A 244 33.86 -13.28 29.03
CA ARG A 244 33.80 -14.69 28.57
C ARG A 244 33.11 -15.64 29.57
N THR A 245 33.06 -15.26 30.85
CA THR A 245 32.62 -16.14 31.94
C THR A 245 31.10 -16.15 32.16
N TYR A 246 30.38 -15.14 31.67
CA TYR A 246 28.97 -14.95 32.04
C TYR A 246 28.03 -14.62 30.88
N HIS A 247 28.48 -14.73 29.62
CA HIS A 247 27.72 -14.33 28.42
C HIS A 247 27.26 -12.86 28.37
N ARG A 248 27.66 -12.05 29.35
CA ARG A 248 27.36 -10.63 29.46
C ARG A 248 28.12 -9.81 28.43
N ARG A 249 27.42 -8.85 27.84
CA ARG A 249 27.96 -7.90 26.86
C ARG A 249 27.49 -6.49 27.20
N GLU A 250 28.40 -5.56 27.07
CA GLU A 250 28.09 -4.13 27.15
C GLU A 250 28.48 -3.48 25.82
N GLU A 251 27.63 -2.60 25.30
CA GLU A 251 27.91 -1.81 24.11
C GLU A 251 27.65 -0.34 24.41
N SER A 252 28.59 0.51 24.01
CA SER A 252 28.38 1.96 23.96
C SER A 252 28.06 2.36 22.52
N ILE A 253 26.98 3.10 22.34
CA ILE A 253 26.43 3.44 21.03
C ILE A 253 26.31 4.96 20.92
N LEU A 254 26.69 5.47 19.75
CA LEU A 254 26.55 6.87 19.35
C LEU A 254 25.67 6.94 18.11
N LEU A 255 24.57 7.67 18.21
CA LEU A 255 23.76 8.11 17.09
C LEU A 255 24.09 9.59 16.82
N VAL A 256 24.47 9.91 15.58
CA VAL A 256 24.69 11.29 15.14
C VAL A 256 23.62 11.64 14.14
N VAL A 257 22.86 12.69 14.40
CA VAL A 257 21.90 13.24 13.44
C VAL A 257 22.20 14.69 13.10
N ARG A 258 21.92 15.06 11.87
CA ARG A 258 22.23 16.39 11.31
C ARG A 258 21.02 16.93 10.57
N ASN A 259 20.66 18.17 10.87
CA ASN A 259 19.63 18.91 10.15
C ASN A 259 20.28 19.95 9.24
N ARG A 260 20.15 19.83 7.92
CA ARG A 260 20.62 20.81 6.91
C ARG A 260 19.48 21.63 6.31
N LYS A 261 18.28 21.54 6.88
CA LYS A 261 17.14 22.36 6.50
C LYS A 261 17.25 23.75 7.14
N GLN A 262 16.46 24.68 6.60
CA GLN A 262 16.33 26.04 7.13
C GLN A 262 15.29 26.16 8.26
N GLU A 263 14.67 25.05 8.65
CA GLU A 263 13.64 24.98 9.69
C GLU A 263 14.01 23.93 10.74
N ALA A 264 13.51 24.10 11.97
CA ALA A 264 13.67 23.12 13.02
C ALA A 264 12.87 21.85 12.68
N VAL A 265 13.47 20.68 12.93
CA VAL A 265 12.86 19.39 12.61
C VAL A 265 12.97 18.43 13.79
N GLU A 266 11.86 17.77 14.09
CA GLU A 266 11.82 16.63 15.00
C GLU A 266 12.10 15.32 14.23
N ILE A 267 13.07 14.55 14.70
CA ILE A 267 13.47 13.26 14.13
C ILE A 267 13.28 12.16 15.18
N LEU A 268 12.58 11.10 14.80
CA LEU A 268 12.50 9.86 15.58
C LEU A 268 13.70 8.99 15.26
N LEU A 269 14.52 8.68 16.26
CA LEU A 269 15.69 7.81 16.14
C LEU A 269 15.38 6.45 16.70
N GLN A 270 15.24 5.46 15.83
CA GLN A 270 15.00 4.09 16.24
C GLN A 270 16.30 3.29 16.14
N ASP A 271 16.63 2.56 17.21
CA ASP A 271 17.73 1.59 17.20
C ASP A 271 17.27 0.20 17.62
N ARG A 272 17.80 -0.81 16.92
CA ARG A 272 17.47 -2.22 17.12
C ARG A 272 18.57 -2.87 17.93
N LEU A 273 18.23 -3.22 19.17
CA LEU A 273 19.12 -3.88 20.10
C LEU A 273 19.32 -5.35 19.71
N ARG A 274 20.45 -5.91 20.12
CA ARG A 274 20.89 -7.24 19.64
C ARG A 274 20.16 -8.40 20.30
N GLU A 275 19.73 -8.24 21.55
CA GLU A 275 19.20 -9.31 22.38
C GLU A 275 17.87 -8.89 23.03
N TRP A 276 17.13 -9.84 23.61
CA TRP A 276 15.78 -9.62 24.16
C TRP A 276 15.81 -9.15 25.62
N GLU A 277 16.88 -9.47 26.33
CA GLU A 277 17.13 -9.07 27.71
C GLU A 277 18.26 -8.04 27.73
N TRP A 278 17.91 -6.82 28.11
CA TRP A 278 18.84 -5.71 28.17
C TRP A 278 18.36 -4.65 29.14
N ASP A 279 19.32 -3.88 29.65
CA ASP A 279 19.09 -2.62 30.34
C ASP A 279 19.92 -1.51 29.68
N ILE A 280 19.32 -0.34 29.50
CA ILE A 280 20.07 0.87 29.17
C ILE A 280 20.57 1.45 30.49
N VAL A 281 21.89 1.42 30.68
CA VAL A 281 22.53 1.83 31.94
C VAL A 281 22.81 3.33 31.96
N GLU A 282 22.98 3.94 30.78
CA GLU A 282 23.20 5.38 30.61
C GLU A 282 22.63 5.80 29.25
N ALA A 283 21.99 6.98 29.20
CA ALA A 283 21.57 7.62 27.96
C ALA A 283 21.62 9.15 28.11
N THR A 284 22.01 9.86 27.06
CA THR A 284 22.03 11.33 27.04
C THR A 284 20.66 11.94 26.77
N GLU A 285 19.72 11.15 26.24
CA GLU A 285 18.36 11.55 25.91
C GLU A 285 17.38 10.53 26.48
N ASP A 286 16.16 10.98 26.79
CA ASP A 286 15.08 10.09 27.18
C ASP A 286 14.70 9.16 26.02
N TYR A 287 14.51 7.88 26.34
CA TYR A 287 14.12 6.87 25.35
C TYR A 287 12.80 6.21 25.73
N ARG A 288 12.15 5.66 24.70
CA ARG A 288 10.99 4.80 24.86
C ARG A 288 11.31 3.41 24.35
N LYS A 289 10.95 2.38 25.13
CA LYS A 289 10.91 0.99 24.65
C LYS A 289 9.64 0.79 23.82
N LEU A 290 9.78 0.64 22.50
CA LEU A 290 8.65 0.37 21.61
C LEU A 290 8.34 -1.12 21.55
N GLU A 291 9.38 -1.94 21.45
CA GLU A 291 9.30 -3.40 21.45
C GLU A 291 10.43 -3.99 22.29
N SER A 292 10.44 -5.31 22.45
CA SER A 292 11.46 -6.01 23.25
C SER A 292 12.89 -5.67 22.84
N HIS A 293 13.15 -5.35 21.58
CA HIS A 293 14.48 -5.11 21.01
C HIS A 293 14.54 -3.79 20.21
N LEU A 294 13.55 -2.90 20.41
CA LEU A 294 13.44 -1.65 19.67
C LEU A 294 13.24 -0.50 20.64
N ILE A 295 14.17 0.45 20.60
CA ILE A 295 14.09 1.70 21.36
C ILE A 295 13.93 2.87 20.40
N GLU A 296 13.34 3.94 20.90
CA GLU A 296 13.14 5.19 20.16
C GLU A 296 13.53 6.39 21.02
N PHE A 297 14.34 7.28 20.45
CA PHE A 297 14.59 8.63 20.95
C PHE A 297 13.86 9.63 20.08
N THR A 298 13.37 10.72 20.67
CA THR A 298 12.79 11.84 19.92
C THR A 298 13.69 13.05 20.12
N VAL A 299 14.23 13.60 19.03
CA VAL A 299 15.13 14.75 19.09
C VAL A 299 14.65 15.86 18.16
N THR A 300 14.63 17.08 18.65
CA THR A 300 14.38 18.28 17.85
C THR A 300 15.71 18.96 17.55
N LEU A 301 15.99 19.18 16.27
CA LEU A 301 17.21 19.84 15.79
C LEU A 301 16.85 21.16 15.14
N GLU A 302 17.50 22.24 15.58
CA GLU A 302 17.45 23.55 14.92
C GLU A 302 18.12 23.49 13.53
N PRO A 303 17.96 24.52 12.69
CA PRO A 303 18.67 24.62 11.41
C PRO A 303 20.19 24.47 11.57
N ASP A 304 20.82 23.71 10.67
CA ASP A 304 22.26 23.39 10.65
C ASP A 304 22.83 22.65 11.86
N GLU A 305 21.96 22.23 12.78
CA GLU A 305 22.37 21.58 14.02
C GLU A 305 22.86 20.14 13.79
N ILE A 306 23.81 19.73 14.63
CA ILE A 306 24.28 18.34 14.75
C ILE A 306 24.03 17.92 16.19
N ARG A 307 23.33 16.80 16.38
CA ARG A 307 23.06 16.23 17.70
C ARG A 307 23.64 14.84 17.83
N GLU A 308 24.29 14.60 18.97
CA GLU A 308 24.84 13.31 19.37
C GLU A 308 23.97 12.72 20.47
N VAL A 309 23.37 11.56 20.20
CA VAL A 309 22.66 10.76 21.20
C VAL A 309 23.53 9.57 21.56
N ARG A 310 23.96 9.52 22.82
CA ARG A 310 24.82 8.45 23.34
C ARG A 310 24.03 7.62 24.32
N TYR A 311 24.16 6.31 24.21
CA TYR A 311 23.61 5.41 25.22
C TYR A 311 24.48 4.17 25.37
N GLN A 312 24.44 3.59 26.56
CA GLN A 312 25.13 2.36 26.91
C GLN A 312 24.10 1.30 27.24
N VAL A 313 24.22 0.15 26.59
CA VAL A 313 23.32 -0.99 26.76
C VAL A 313 24.09 -2.17 27.30
N TYR A 314 23.51 -2.79 28.31
CA TYR A 314 23.99 -4.01 28.93
C TYR A 314 23.05 -5.16 28.59
N TYR A 315 23.60 -6.25 28.06
CA TYR A 315 22.90 -7.47 27.67
C TYR A 315 23.20 -8.62 28.64
N TYR A 316 22.17 -9.42 28.93
CA TYR A 316 22.20 -10.54 29.87
C TYR A 316 22.42 -11.89 29.18
#